data_AF-A0A965AMY1-F1
#
_entry.id   AF-A0A965AMY1-F1
#
_cell.length_a   1.000
_cell.length_b   1.000
_cell.length_c   1.000
_cell.angle_alpha   90.00
_cell.angle_beta   90.00
_cell.angle_gamma   90.00
#
_symmetry.space_group_name_H-M   'P 1'
#
loop_
_entity.id
_entity.type
_entity.pdbx_description
1 polymer ?
#
loop_
_entity_poly.entity_id
_entity_poly.type
_entity_poly.pdbx_seq_one_letter_code
_entity_poly.pdbx_strand_id
1 'polypeptide(L)'
;MDNSAAIPSESGADQVPDPVKDAEAAVAALADSFLEWITADIDKAKQALAAAQGKPGDNQPELREIFGVVHNVKGQGGSFGYDLLTKIGGSMCDYLRSETASASDKQLKVVAAHFAAMDFVLEKN
;
A
#
# COMPACT_ATOMS: atom_id res chain seq x y z
N MET A 1 -45.91 -43.86 -34.97
CA MET A 1 -45.80 -42.74 -35.92
C MET A 1 -46.75 -41.68 -35.39
N ASP A 2 -46.37 -40.59 -34.75
CA ASP A 2 -45.11 -39.87 -34.64
C ASP A 2 -45.25 -39.02 -33.36
N ASN A 3 -44.29 -39.12 -32.44
CA ASN A 3 -44.20 -38.34 -31.22
C ASN A 3 -42.87 -37.61 -31.28
N SER A 4 -42.85 -36.34 -31.65
CA SER A 4 -41.83 -35.41 -31.20
C SER A 4 -42.20 -33.97 -31.56
N ALA A 5 -42.94 -33.33 -30.66
CA ALA A 5 -42.90 -31.88 -30.55
C ALA A 5 -41.58 -31.52 -29.86
N ALA A 6 -40.56 -31.20 -30.66
CA ALA A 6 -39.33 -30.60 -30.15
C ALA A 6 -39.59 -29.11 -29.91
N ILE A 7 -39.91 -28.77 -28.66
CA ILE A 7 -39.79 -27.39 -28.17
C ILE A 7 -38.28 -27.12 -28.02
N PRO A 8 -37.71 -26.07 -28.64
CA PRO A 8 -36.35 -25.68 -28.34
C PRO A 8 -36.32 -25.15 -26.89
N SER A 9 -35.57 -25.82 -26.02
CA SER A 9 -35.28 -25.28 -24.69
C SER A 9 -34.41 -24.03 -24.84
N GLU A 10 -35.00 -22.87 -24.59
CA GLU A 10 -34.26 -21.63 -24.40
C GLU A 10 -33.33 -21.80 -23.19
N SER A 11 -32.06 -22.11 -23.45
CA SER A 11 -30.99 -22.01 -22.45
C SER A 11 -30.52 -20.55 -22.37
N GLY A 12 -31.41 -19.68 -21.92
CA GLY A 12 -31.15 -18.26 -21.67
C GLY A 12 -30.96 -17.91 -20.19
N ALA A 13 -30.79 -18.91 -19.32
CA ALA A 13 -30.72 -18.72 -17.86
C ALA A 13 -29.30 -18.68 -17.30
N ASP A 14 -28.27 -18.64 -18.15
CA ASP A 14 -26.88 -18.64 -17.70
C ASP A 14 -26.20 -17.35 -18.16
N GLN A 15 -26.39 -16.27 -17.38
CA GLN A 15 -25.51 -15.10 -17.20
C GLN A 15 -26.33 -14.01 -16.46
N VAL A 16 -26.78 -14.27 -15.23
CA VAL A 16 -27.20 -13.16 -14.35
C VAL A 16 -25.90 -12.52 -13.85
N PRO A 17 -25.63 -11.23 -14.14
CA PRO A 17 -24.46 -10.54 -13.60
C PRO A 17 -24.50 -10.64 -12.08
N ASP A 18 -23.40 -11.10 -11.50
CA ASP A 18 -23.22 -11.13 -10.04
C ASP A 18 -22.39 -9.90 -9.66
N PRO A 19 -23.02 -8.78 -9.29
CA PRO A 19 -22.31 -7.55 -8.97
C PRO A 19 -21.37 -7.70 -7.77
N VAL A 20 -21.57 -8.71 -6.91
CA VAL A 20 -20.66 -8.99 -5.80
C VAL A 20 -19.39 -9.64 -6.35
N LYS A 21 -19.52 -10.65 -7.20
CA LYS A 21 -18.38 -11.31 -7.86
C LYS A 21 -17.58 -10.34 -8.73
N ASP A 22 -18.25 -9.46 -9.46
CA ASP A 22 -17.60 -8.43 -10.27
C ASP A 22 -16.84 -7.43 -9.39
N ALA A 23 -17.41 -7.05 -8.23
CA ALA A 23 -16.74 -6.19 -7.26
C ALA A 23 -15.51 -6.86 -6.62
N GLU A 24 -15.62 -8.14 -6.24
CA GLU A 24 -14.50 -8.92 -5.70
C GLU A 24 -13.34 -9.05 -6.71
N ALA A 25 -13.65 -9.30 -7.98
CA ALA A 25 -12.65 -9.37 -9.04
C ALA A 25 -11.95 -8.01 -9.26
N ALA A 26 -12.69 -6.90 -9.21
CA ALA A 26 -12.12 -5.57 -9.29
C ALA A 26 -11.20 -5.26 -8.10
N VAL A 27 -11.59 -5.67 -6.88
CA VAL A 27 -10.76 -5.53 -5.67
C VAL A 27 -9.48 -6.35 -5.78
N ALA A 28 -9.57 -7.59 -6.27
CA ALA A 28 -8.40 -8.45 -6.48
C ALA A 28 -7.41 -7.83 -7.50
N ALA A 29 -7.91 -7.30 -8.62
CA ALA A 29 -7.06 -6.61 -9.60
C ALA A 29 -6.39 -5.35 -9.02
N LEU A 30 -7.07 -4.64 -8.12
CA LEU A 30 -6.49 -3.51 -7.38
C LEU A 30 -5.44 -3.96 -6.36
N ALA A 31 -5.56 -5.16 -5.78
CA ALA A 31 -4.63 -5.66 -4.77
C ALA A 31 -3.23 -5.93 -5.36
N ASP A 32 -3.16 -6.49 -6.58
CA ASP A 32 -1.88 -6.70 -7.28
C ASP A 32 -1.23 -5.35 -7.60
N SER A 33 -2.02 -4.40 -8.11
CA SER A 33 -1.54 -3.05 -8.42
C SER A 33 -1.11 -2.29 -7.15
N PHE A 34 -1.77 -2.54 -6.02
CA PHE A 34 -1.44 -1.94 -4.73
C PHE A 34 -0.03 -2.33 -4.27
N LEU A 35 0.35 -3.60 -4.40
CA LEU A 35 1.69 -4.06 -3.99
C LEU A 35 2.80 -3.39 -4.81
N GLU A 36 2.58 -3.18 -6.10
CA GLU A 36 3.51 -2.45 -6.96
C GLU A 36 3.64 -0.98 -6.52
N TRP A 37 2.51 -0.30 -6.30
CA TRP A 37 2.50 1.11 -5.91
C TRP A 37 3.10 1.34 -4.52
N ILE A 38 2.76 0.50 -3.54
CA ILE A 38 3.24 0.65 -2.17
C ILE A 38 4.74 0.41 -2.07
N THR A 39 5.26 -0.54 -2.85
CA THR A 39 6.70 -0.83 -2.94
C THR A 39 7.43 0.35 -3.57
N ALA A 40 6.91 0.89 -4.68
CA ALA A 40 7.48 2.06 -5.33
C ALA A 40 7.48 3.31 -4.41
N ASP A 41 6.40 3.52 -3.66
CA ASP A 41 6.30 4.58 -2.66
C ASP A 41 7.39 4.40 -1.58
N ILE A 42 7.49 3.22 -0.97
CA ILE A 42 8.51 2.93 0.05
C ILE A 42 9.93 3.14 -0.49
N ASP A 43 10.21 2.71 -1.71
CA ASP A 43 11.52 2.89 -2.33
C ASP A 43 11.85 4.37 -2.58
N LYS A 44 10.88 5.18 -3.01
CA LYS A 44 11.03 6.63 -3.11
C LYS A 44 11.37 7.24 -1.75
N ALA A 45 10.68 6.81 -0.69
CA ALA A 45 10.93 7.33 0.65
C ALA A 45 12.31 6.90 1.21
N LYS A 46 12.79 5.69 0.85
CA LYS A 46 14.17 5.26 1.15
C LYS A 46 15.23 6.09 0.41
N GLN A 47 14.97 6.50 -0.82
CA GLN A 47 15.86 7.41 -1.55
C GLN A 47 15.95 8.78 -0.84
N ALA A 48 14.82 9.33 -0.39
CA ALA A 48 14.80 10.54 0.42
C ALA A 48 15.56 10.35 1.75
N LEU A 49 15.45 9.18 2.40
CA LEU A 49 16.23 8.85 3.59
C LEU A 49 17.74 8.81 3.30
N ALA A 50 18.17 8.20 2.19
CA ALA A 50 19.58 8.18 1.80
C ALA A 50 20.11 9.61 1.55
N ALA A 51 19.31 10.47 0.92
CA ALA A 51 19.64 11.89 0.75
C ALA A 51 19.73 12.62 2.10
N ALA A 52 18.79 12.36 3.03
CA ALA A 52 18.78 12.93 4.37
C ALA A 52 20.01 12.54 5.21
N GLN A 53 20.50 11.32 5.04
CA GLN A 53 21.72 10.79 5.69
C GLN A 53 22.99 11.48 5.18
N GLY A 54 22.98 12.03 3.96
CA GLY A 54 24.08 12.84 3.45
C GLY A 54 24.15 14.26 4.01
N LYS A 55 23.10 14.71 4.73
CA LYS A 55 22.94 16.08 5.24
C LYS A 55 22.32 16.12 6.66
N PRO A 56 22.88 15.42 7.65
CA PRO A 56 22.29 15.38 8.99
C PRO A 56 22.20 16.78 9.60
N GLY A 57 21.03 17.11 10.16
CA GLY A 57 20.74 18.45 10.68
C GLY A 57 20.27 19.48 9.64
N ASP A 58 20.33 19.17 8.33
CA ASP A 58 19.84 20.01 7.22
C ASP A 58 19.10 19.15 6.17
N ASN A 59 18.15 18.35 6.66
CA ASN A 59 17.41 17.35 5.86
C ASN A 59 15.89 17.50 5.99
N GLN A 60 15.41 18.69 6.37
CA GLN A 60 13.98 18.93 6.51
C GLN A 60 13.17 18.65 5.22
N PRO A 61 13.64 19.05 4.01
CA PRO A 61 12.92 18.74 2.78
C PRO A 61 12.71 17.23 2.60
N GLU A 62 13.77 16.45 2.85
CA GLU A 62 13.76 15.00 2.73
C GLU A 62 12.83 14.37 3.80
N LEU A 63 12.82 14.87 5.04
CA LEU A 63 11.89 14.40 6.07
C LEU A 63 10.43 14.71 5.73
N ARG A 64 10.15 15.87 5.11
CA ARG A 64 8.80 16.20 4.63
C ARG A 64 8.36 15.27 3.50
N GLU A 65 9.26 14.94 2.59
CA GLU A 65 8.99 13.97 1.52
C GLU A 65 8.69 12.58 2.11
N ILE A 66 9.54 12.10 3.02
CA ILE A 66 9.32 10.83 3.73
C ILE A 66 7.95 10.83 4.43
N PHE A 67 7.62 11.91 5.15
CA PHE A 67 6.34 12.00 5.86
C PHE A 67 5.15 11.90 4.89
N GLY A 68 5.19 12.60 3.76
CA GLY A 68 4.12 12.56 2.76
C GLY A 68 3.90 11.16 2.20
N VAL A 69 4.99 10.46 1.87
CA VAL A 69 4.90 9.09 1.36
C VAL A 69 4.40 8.12 2.43
N VAL A 70 4.94 8.18 3.65
CA VAL A 70 4.53 7.31 4.76
C VAL A 70 3.06 7.54 5.14
N HIS A 71 2.57 8.78 5.03
CA HIS A 71 1.16 9.09 5.21
C HIS A 71 0.28 8.40 4.17
N ASN A 72 0.71 8.39 2.90
CA ASN A 72 0.04 7.67 1.83
C ASN A 72 0.07 6.16 2.08
N VAL A 73 1.23 5.60 2.44
CA VAL A 73 1.41 4.17 2.75
C VAL A 73 0.46 3.72 3.86
N LYS A 74 0.36 4.51 4.94
CA LYS A 74 -0.57 4.26 6.05
C LYS A 74 -2.02 4.18 5.56
N GLY A 75 -2.45 5.16 4.74
CA GLY A 75 -3.81 5.24 4.22
C GLY A 75 -4.13 4.08 3.28
N GLN A 76 -3.25 3.82 2.32
CA GLN A 76 -3.40 2.73 1.36
C GLN A 76 -3.42 1.36 2.07
N GLY A 77 -2.48 1.10 2.98
CA GLY A 77 -2.44 -0.16 3.73
C GLY A 77 -3.74 -0.46 4.46
N GLY A 78 -4.42 0.57 5.00
CA GLY A 78 -5.69 0.39 5.70
C GLY A 78 -6.83 0.00 4.77
N SER A 79 -6.83 0.54 3.55
CA SER A 79 -7.83 0.22 2.53
C SER A 79 -7.71 -1.20 1.98
N PHE A 80 -6.49 -1.77 1.98
CA PHE A 80 -6.19 -3.09 1.42
C PHE A 80 -5.98 -4.19 2.46
N GLY A 81 -6.24 -3.92 3.75
CA GLY A 81 -6.17 -4.92 4.82
C GLY A 81 -4.77 -5.20 5.39
N TYR A 82 -3.79 -4.34 5.12
CA TYR A 82 -2.42 -4.45 5.62
C TYR A 82 -2.27 -3.76 7.00
N ASP A 83 -2.95 -4.30 8.01
CA ASP A 83 -3.03 -3.70 9.36
C ASP A 83 -1.66 -3.38 9.98
N LEU A 84 -0.69 -4.28 9.81
CA LEU A 84 0.64 -4.09 10.37
C LEU A 84 1.40 -2.97 9.66
N LEU A 85 1.26 -2.86 8.34
CA LEU A 85 1.86 -1.79 7.55
C LEU A 85 1.27 -0.43 7.95
N THR A 86 -0.05 -0.36 8.15
CA THR A 86 -0.74 0.84 8.64
C THR A 86 -0.26 1.25 10.03
N LYS A 87 -0.05 0.30 10.95
CA LYS A 87 0.47 0.58 12.29
C LYS A 87 1.90 1.12 12.25
N ILE A 88 2.78 0.51 11.46
CA ILE A 88 4.17 0.96 11.29
C ILE A 88 4.20 2.37 10.67
N GLY A 89 3.42 2.61 9.62
CA GLY A 89 3.31 3.94 9.00
C GLY A 89 2.76 5.00 9.95
N GLY A 90 1.77 4.66 10.78
CA GLY A 90 1.26 5.53 11.83
C GLY A 90 2.33 5.92 12.86
N SER A 91 3.04 4.93 13.42
CA SER A 91 4.15 5.15 14.35
C SER A 91 5.21 6.08 13.76
N MET A 92 5.57 5.85 12.50
CA MET A 92 6.57 6.66 11.80
C MET A 92 6.08 8.09 11.53
N CYS A 93 4.81 8.28 11.13
CA CYS A 93 4.21 9.61 11.02
C CYS A 93 4.28 10.37 12.34
N ASP A 94 3.96 9.73 13.46
CA ASP A 94 3.95 10.37 14.77
C ASP A 94 5.37 10.76 15.21
N TYR A 95 6.35 9.89 14.93
CA TYR A 95 7.76 10.18 15.15
C TYR A 95 8.22 11.41 14.35
N LEU A 96 7.93 11.45 13.05
CA LEU A 96 8.31 12.55 12.15
C LEU A 96 7.56 13.86 12.45
N ARG A 97 6.35 13.79 13.03
CA ARG A 97 5.56 14.98 13.40
C ARG A 97 6.24 15.82 14.49
N SER A 98 7.06 15.21 15.33
CA SER A 98 7.80 15.88 16.40
C SER A 98 9.05 16.61 15.91
N GLU A 99 9.55 16.28 14.71
CA GLU A 99 10.85 16.70 14.18
C GLU A 99 10.67 17.72 13.04
N THR A 100 10.11 18.89 13.33
CA THR A 100 9.92 19.95 12.31
C THR A 100 11.19 20.72 11.97
N ALA A 101 12.32 20.43 12.64
CA ALA A 101 13.56 21.22 12.56
C ALA A 101 14.70 20.57 11.76
N SER A 102 14.72 19.24 11.62
CA SER A 102 15.69 18.36 10.93
C SER A 102 15.99 17.16 11.83
N ALA A 103 16.57 16.10 11.27
CA ALA A 103 16.93 14.89 12.01
C ALA A 103 18.45 14.69 12.05
N SER A 104 18.94 14.34 13.23
CA SER A 104 20.28 13.79 13.46
C SER A 104 20.41 12.36 12.91
N ASP A 105 21.64 11.88 12.77
CA ASP A 105 21.92 10.49 12.37
C ASP A 105 21.22 9.45 13.24
N LYS A 106 21.16 9.70 14.56
CA LYS A 106 20.48 8.79 15.48
C LYS A 106 18.98 8.73 15.18
N GLN A 107 18.38 9.89 14.88
CA GLN A 107 16.98 9.95 14.52
C GLN A 107 16.70 9.30 13.15
N LEU A 108 17.60 9.48 12.17
CA LEU A 108 17.49 8.83 10.86
C LEU A 108 17.61 7.30 10.93
N LYS A 109 18.34 6.75 11.91
CA LYS A 109 18.36 5.29 12.17
C LYS A 109 17.00 4.74 12.61
N VAL A 110 16.22 5.53 13.36
CA VAL A 110 14.85 5.15 13.74
C VAL A 110 13.94 5.15 12.50
N VAL A 111 14.09 6.13 11.61
CA VAL A 111 13.39 6.17 10.31
C VAL A 111 13.74 4.94 9.47
N ALA A 112 15.03 4.60 9.37
CA ALA A 112 15.51 3.41 8.66
C ALA A 112 14.92 2.10 9.22
N ALA A 113 14.82 1.98 10.56
CA ALA A 113 14.25 0.80 11.21
C ALA A 113 12.75 0.61 10.88
N HIS A 114 11.98 1.70 10.73
CA HIS A 114 10.59 1.60 10.29
C HIS A 114 10.50 1.06 8.86
N PHE A 115 11.34 1.54 7.92
CA PHE A 115 11.35 1.00 6.56
C PHE A 115 11.75 -0.47 6.51
N ALA A 116 12.77 -0.88 7.26
CA ALA A 116 13.14 -2.29 7.35
C ALA A 116 11.99 -3.17 7.86
N ALA A 117 11.19 -2.65 8.81
CA ALA A 117 10.00 -3.36 9.28
C ALA A 117 8.90 -3.40 8.20
N MET A 118 8.68 -2.32 7.44
CA MET A 118 7.73 -2.32 6.32
C MET A 118 8.12 -3.33 5.24
N ASP A 119 9.40 -3.39 4.86
CA ASP A 119 9.91 -4.36 3.89
C ASP A 119 9.65 -5.79 4.34
N PHE A 120 9.99 -6.09 5.59
CA PHE A 120 9.74 -7.42 6.15
C PHE A 120 8.25 -7.81 6.12
N VAL A 121 7.35 -6.84 6.35
CA VAL A 121 5.90 -7.10 6.26
C VAL A 121 5.47 -7.39 4.82
N LEU A 122 6.01 -6.65 3.84
CA LEU A 122 5.70 -6.88 2.43
C LEU A 122 6.30 -8.19 1.90
N GLU A 123 7.47 -8.61 2.38
CA GLU A 123 8.07 -9.91 2.03
C GLU A 123 7.33 -11.13 2.61
N LYS A 124 6.48 -10.93 3.62
CA LYS A 124 5.79 -12.01 4.35
C LYS A 124 4.29 -12.09 4.08
N ASN A 125 3.74 -11.18 3.28
CA ASN A 125 2.36 -11.25 2.76
C ASN A 125 2.36 -11.85 1.36
#